data_AF-M5RQU3-F1
#
_entry.id   AF-M5RQU3-F1
#
_cell.length_a   1.000
_cell.length_b   1.000
_cell.length_c   1.000
_cell.angle_alpha   90.00
_cell.angle_beta   90.00
_cell.angle_gamma   90.00
#
_symmetry.space_group_name_H-M   'P 1'
#
loop_
_entity.id
_entity.type
_entity.pdbx_description
1 polymer ?
#
loop_
_entity_poly.entity_id
_entity_poly.type
_entity_poly.pdbx_seq_one_letter_code
_entity_poly.pdbx_strand_id
1 'polypeptide(L)'
;MPELTRAIHRAVQDGSIDEAMRLQYQLLPLFDAMIGLGEFPEGFRAGARSRGWDLGPGRVPVSAEQRDSIKTAQREIDALVDDYLGRK
;
A
#
# COMPACT_ATOMS: atom_id res chain seq x y z
N MET A 1 5.86 -0.57 -1.47
CA MET A 1 6.47 0.42 -2.38
C MET A 1 7.98 0.53 -2.14
N PRO A 2 8.79 -0.47 -2.56
CA PRO A 2 10.24 -0.44 -2.36
C PRO A 2 10.94 0.74 -3.04
N GLU A 3 10.40 1.21 -4.16
CA GLU A 3 10.96 2.33 -4.93
C GLU A 3 10.94 3.62 -4.11
N LEU A 4 9.79 3.94 -3.50
CA LEU A 4 9.60 5.16 -2.74
C LEU A 4 10.32 5.11 -1.38
N THR A 5 10.31 3.96 -0.70
CA THR A 5 11.06 3.79 0.56
C THR A 5 12.57 3.85 0.33
N ARG A 6 13.08 3.35 -0.81
CA ARG A 6 14.49 3.49 -1.19
C ARG A 6 14.84 4.94 -1.53
N ALA A 7 13.95 5.69 -2.18
CA ALA A 7 14.15 7.10 -2.45
C ALA A 7 14.22 7.93 -1.16
N ILE A 8 13.33 7.67 -0.20
CA ILE A 8 13.37 8.28 1.15
C ILE A 8 14.71 7.99 1.83
N HIS A 9 15.14 6.73 1.83
CA HIS A 9 16.41 6.34 2.45
C HIS A 9 17.59 7.10 1.84
N ARG A 10 17.66 7.21 0.51
CA ARG A 10 18.73 7.98 -0.17
C ARG A 10 18.68 9.46 0.20
N ALA A 11 17.50 10.08 0.18
CA ALA A 11 17.35 11.48 0.55
C ALA A 11 17.82 11.74 1.99
N VAL A 12 17.56 10.82 2.93
CA VAL A 12 18.10 10.89 4.30
C VAL A 12 19.62 10.79 4.31
N GLN A 13 20.20 9.83 3.58
CA GLN A 13 21.66 9.67 3.49
C GLN A 13 22.35 10.90 2.89
N ASP A 14 21.71 11.56 1.94
CA ASP A 14 22.21 12.77 1.27
C ASP A 14 21.95 14.05 2.09
N GLY A 15 21.37 13.94 3.29
CA GLY A 15 21.02 15.08 4.15
C GLY A 15 19.84 15.92 3.65
N SER A 16 19.15 15.47 2.59
CA SER A 16 18.01 16.13 1.97
C SER A 16 16.70 15.81 2.71
N ILE A 17 16.60 16.26 3.96
CA ILE A 17 15.50 15.89 4.88
C ILE A 17 14.13 16.39 4.39
N ASP A 18 14.04 17.59 3.82
CA ASP A 18 12.77 18.11 3.29
C ASP A 18 12.21 17.22 2.18
N GLU A 19 13.09 16.73 1.29
CA GLU A 19 12.72 15.80 0.24
C GLU A 19 12.32 14.43 0.80
N ALA A 20 13.08 13.92 1.79
CA ALA A 20 12.71 12.67 2.47
C ALA A 20 11.32 12.76 3.11
N MET A 21 11.00 13.87 3.77
CA MET A 21 9.70 14.11 4.37
C MET A 21 8.60 14.26 3.32
N ARG A 22 8.86 14.97 2.23
CA ARG A 22 7.90 15.08 1.10
C ARG A 22 7.54 13.70 0.55
N LEU A 23 8.54 12.85 0.31
CA LEU A 23 8.34 11.48 -0.16
C LEU A 23 7.64 10.60 0.89
N GLN A 24 7.95 10.78 2.18
CA GLN A 24 7.27 10.08 3.27
C GLN A 24 5.78 10.44 3.33
N TYR A 25 5.43 11.72 3.19
CA TYR A 25 4.02 12.14 3.14
C TYR A 25 3.29 11.60 1.92
N GLN A 26 3.99 11.47 0.79
CA GLN A 26 3.42 10.82 -0.38
C GLN A 26 3.04 9.36 -0.11
N LEU A 27 3.68 8.64 0.82
CA LEU A 27 3.31 7.25 1.14
C LEU A 27 2.04 7.12 1.99
N LEU A 28 1.63 8.16 2.71
CA LEU A 28 0.57 8.06 3.70
C LEU A 28 -0.75 7.53 3.13
N PRO A 29 -1.28 8.04 1.99
CA PRO A 29 -2.57 7.57 1.48
C PRO A 29 -2.61 6.06 1.24
N LEU A 30 -1.52 5.49 0.71
CA LEU A 30 -1.42 4.05 0.50
C LEU A 30 -1.42 3.26 1.81
N PHE A 31 -0.62 3.71 2.77
CA PHE A 31 -0.52 3.02 4.05
C PHE A 31 -1.80 3.16 4.88
N ASP A 32 -2.46 4.31 4.83
CA ASP A 32 -3.75 4.54 5.47
C ASP A 32 -4.82 3.59 4.90
N ALA A 33 -4.88 3.42 3.58
CA ALA A 33 -5.78 2.46 2.94
C ALA A 33 -5.44 1.00 3.33
N MET A 34 -4.16 0.64 3.40
CA MET A 34 -3.72 -0.71 3.75
C MET A 34 -3.93 -1.07 5.22
N ILE A 35 -3.75 -0.10 6.13
CA ILE A 35 -3.89 -0.30 7.58
C ILE A 35 -5.34 -0.13 8.02
N GLY A 36 -6.08 0.80 7.40
CA GLY A 36 -7.45 1.16 7.75
C GLY A 36 -8.50 0.08 7.50
N LEU A 37 -8.16 -1.01 6.81
CA LEU A 37 -9.07 -2.12 6.51
C LEU A 37 -9.50 -2.92 7.76
N GLY A 38 -8.82 -2.76 8.91
CA GLY A 38 -9.14 -3.46 10.16
C GLY A 38 -8.78 -4.95 10.18
N GLU A 39 -8.59 -5.56 9.01
CA GLU A 39 -8.24 -6.97 8.82
C GLU A 39 -6.77 -7.11 8.43
N PHE A 40 -5.82 -6.69 9.29
CA PHE A 40 -4.41 -6.90 9.00
C PHE A 40 -4.09 -8.41 8.92
N PRO A 41 -3.41 -8.91 7.86
CA PRO A 41 -2.64 -8.18 6.84
C PRO A 41 -3.31 -8.06 5.45
N GLU A 42 -4.64 -8.14 5.32
CA GLU A 42 -5.31 -8.17 4.02
C GLU A 42 -5.04 -6.95 3.14
N GLY A 43 -4.93 -5.74 3.70
CA GLY A 43 -4.56 -4.55 2.91
C GLY A 43 -3.15 -4.66 2.31
N PHE A 44 -2.20 -5.25 3.03
CA PHE A 44 -0.85 -5.49 2.50
C PHE A 44 -0.84 -6.59 1.44
N ARG A 45 -1.68 -7.63 1.60
CA ARG A 45 -1.87 -8.65 0.56
C ARG A 45 -2.51 -8.05 -0.69
N ALA A 46 -3.44 -7.12 -0.52
CA ALA A 46 -4.03 -6.39 -1.64
C ALA A 46 -2.98 -5.62 -2.42
N GLY A 47 -2.07 -4.91 -1.75
CA GLY A 47 -0.95 -4.23 -2.41
C GLY A 47 0.01 -5.17 -3.15
N ALA A 48 0.25 -6.37 -2.60
CA ALA A 48 1.04 -7.39 -3.30
C ALA A 48 0.32 -7.87 -4.58
N ARG A 49 -1.01 -8.08 -4.52
CA ARG A 49 -1.84 -8.44 -5.68
C ARG A 49 -1.84 -7.36 -6.75
N SER A 50 -1.92 -6.08 -6.40
CA SER A 50 -1.81 -4.94 -7.34
C SER A 50 -0.47 -4.91 -8.09
N ARG A 51 0.55 -5.59 -7.54
CA ARG A 51 1.88 -5.76 -8.15
C ARG A 51 2.05 -7.12 -8.82
N GLY A 52 0.97 -7.89 -8.99
CA GLY A 52 0.93 -9.16 -9.71
C GLY A 52 1.28 -10.39 -8.87
N TRP A 53 1.31 -10.28 -7.53
CA TRP A 53 1.66 -11.40 -6.65
C TRP A 53 0.40 -12.01 -6.06
N ASP A 54 0.18 -13.31 -6.29
CA ASP A 54 -0.88 -14.05 -5.60
C ASP A 54 -0.34 -14.69 -4.32
N LEU A 55 -0.71 -14.13 -3.17
CA LEU A 55 -0.35 -14.67 -1.86
C LEU A 55 -1.39 -15.67 -1.33
N GLY A 56 -2.53 -15.83 -2.01
CA GLY A 56 -3.72 -16.56 -1.56
C GLY A 56 -4.60 -15.78 -0.58
N PRO A 57 -5.59 -16.41 0.07
CA PRO A 57 -6.37 -15.80 1.15
C PRO A 57 -5.63 -15.82 2.50
N GLY A 58 -6.03 -14.93 3.42
CA GLY A 58 -5.63 -15.02 4.83
C GLY A 58 -6.10 -16.31 5.50
N ARG A 59 -5.46 -16.68 6.61
CA ARG A 59 -5.81 -17.88 7.38
C ARG A 59 -7.03 -17.69 8.28
N VAL A 60 -7.32 -16.44 8.65
CA VAL A 60 -8.45 -16.10 9.50
C VAL A 60 -9.71 -16.05 8.63
N PRO A 61 -10.78 -16.80 8.97
CA PRO A 61 -12.04 -16.70 8.25
C PRO A 61 -12.61 -15.28 8.37
N VAL A 62 -13.10 -14.76 7.24
CA VAL A 62 -13.76 -13.45 7.17
C VAL A 62 -15.26 -13.62 6.94
N SER A 63 -16.05 -12.73 7.52
CA SER A 63 -17.49 -12.62 7.30
C SER A 63 -17.81 -12.15 5.87
N ALA A 64 -19.09 -12.19 5.49
CA ALA A 64 -19.50 -11.65 4.19
C ALA A 64 -19.25 -10.14 4.08
N GLU A 65 -19.54 -9.39 5.14
CA GLU A 65 -19.31 -7.96 5.21
C GLU A 65 -17.81 -7.62 5.12
N GLN A 66 -16.96 -8.33 5.86
CA GLN A 66 -15.50 -8.16 5.79
C GLN A 66 -14.98 -8.43 4.37
N ARG A 67 -15.52 -9.44 3.66
CA ARG A 67 -15.14 -9.70 2.26
C ARG A 67 -15.44 -8.52 1.34
N ASP A 68 -16.57 -7.85 1.53
CA ASP A 68 -16.95 -6.73 0.68
C ASP A 68 -16.15 -5.46 1.00
N SER A 69 -15.79 -5.25 2.27
CA SER A 69 -14.80 -4.25 2.68
C SER A 69 -13.43 -4.51 2.05
N ILE A 70 -12.95 -5.76 2.08
CA ILE A 70 -11.67 -6.16 1.45
C ILE A 70 -11.69 -5.88 -0.06
N LYS A 71 -12.78 -6.21 -0.77
CA LYS A 71 -12.90 -5.92 -2.21
C LYS A 71 -12.88 -4.42 -2.51
N THR A 72 -13.49 -3.61 -1.64
CA THR A 72 -13.51 -2.16 -1.81
C THR A 72 -12.12 -1.58 -1.60
N ALA A 73 -11.45 -1.96 -0.52
CA ALA A 73 -10.07 -1.54 -0.27
C ALA A 73 -9.10 -2.02 -1.36
N GLN A 74 -9.29 -3.22 -1.93
CA GLN A 74 -8.46 -3.69 -3.05
C GLN A 74 -8.50 -2.70 -4.22
N ARG A 75 -9.68 -2.21 -4.61
CA ARG A 75 -9.82 -1.24 -5.73
C ARG A 75 -9.15 0.09 -5.44
N GLU A 76 -9.26 0.57 -4.21
CA GLU A 76 -8.59 1.80 -3.77
C GLU A 76 -7.06 1.63 -3.80
N ILE A 77 -6.57 0.50 -3.27
CA ILE A 77 -5.15 0.16 -3.26
C ILE A 77 -4.61 -0.01 -4.68
N ASP A 78 -5.37 -0.62 -5.59
CA ASP A 78 -4.99 -0.75 -7.01
C ASP A 78 -4.76 0.63 -7.62
N ALA A 79 -5.71 1.55 -7.46
CA ALA A 79 -5.60 2.92 -8.00
C ALA A 79 -4.40 3.68 -7.42
N LEU A 80 -4.17 3.57 -6.11
CA LEU A 80 -3.01 4.19 -5.46
C LEU A 80 -1.70 3.59 -5.95
N VAL A 81 -1.59 2.27 -6.02
CA VAL A 81 -0.37 1.58 -6.51
C VAL A 81 -0.08 1.95 -7.96
N ASP A 82 -1.09 2.03 -8.82
CA ASP A 82 -0.92 2.42 -10.21
C ASP A 82 -0.45 3.86 -10.37
N ASP A 83 -0.97 4.79 -9.57
CA ASP A 83 -0.50 6.17 -9.52
C ASP A 83 0.99 6.26 -9.16
N TYR A 84 1.43 5.57 -8.09
CA TYR A 84 2.87 5.58 -7.73
C TYR A 84 3.76 4.91 -8.78
N LEU A 85 3.25 3.95 -9.52
CA LEU A 85 4.00 3.25 -10.56
C LEU A 85 3.91 3.96 -11.93
N GLY A 86 3.12 5.03 -12.05
CA GLY A 86 2.88 5.74 -13.30
C GLY A 86 2.16 4.89 -14.35
N ARG A 87 1.37 3.90 -13.92
CA ARG A 87 0.54 3.05 -14.79
C ARG A 87 -0.85 3.70 -14.89
N LYS A 88 -1.36 3.90 -16.10
CA LYS A 88 -2.74 4.37 -16.34
C LYS A 88 -3.60 3.22 -16.85
#